data_AF-A0A7S2SL24-F1
#
_entry.id   AF-A0A7S2SL24-F1
#
_cell.length_a   1.000
_cell.length_b   1.000
_cell.length_c   1.000
_cell.angle_alpha   90.00
_cell.angle_beta   90.00
_cell.angle_gamma   90.00
#
_symmetry.space_group_name_H-M   'P 1'
#
loop_
_entity.id
_entity.type
_entity.pdbx_description
1 polymer ?
#
loop_
_entity_poly.entity_id
_entity_poly.type
_entity_poly.pdbx_seq_one_letter_code
_entity_poly.pdbx_strand_id
1 'polypeptide(L)'
;EVSDKKEIKMLDTFIINCLLSCWAKSSHKNKAMRAHEALQKFREQYKCGTSNFGPNIISYNTVLNACAFTRGSMENKKEALRIAFEVFKEAQTYSDETLKLDELTYSTMMKACTNLSQTEKDRMELIMPILKQCSNDGCIGNLVRKELDFAFSKEKGKLLIDSCKDF
;
A
#
# COMPACT_ATOMS: atom_id res chain seq x y z
N GLU A 1 -38.07 -7.03 7.19
CA GLU A 1 -37.48 -6.70 5.86
C GLU A 1 -36.36 -5.65 5.87
N VAL A 2 -36.34 -4.65 6.77
CA VAL A 2 -35.22 -3.67 6.84
C VAL A 2 -33.97 -4.23 7.57
N SER A 3 -34.15 -5.23 8.45
CA SER A 3 -33.06 -5.88 9.19
C SER A 3 -32.18 -6.77 8.31
N ASP A 4 -32.79 -7.62 7.47
CA ASP A 4 -32.07 -8.58 6.62
C ASP A 4 -31.19 -7.89 5.56
N LYS A 5 -31.65 -6.76 4.98
CA LYS A 5 -30.84 -5.99 4.02
C LYS A 5 -29.63 -5.31 4.68
N LYS A 6 -29.66 -5.05 5.98
CA LYS A 6 -28.55 -4.45 6.74
C LYS A 6 -27.50 -5.50 7.10
N GLU A 7 -27.94 -6.70 7.50
CA GLU A 7 -27.05 -7.85 7.76
C GLU A 7 -26.38 -8.37 6.49
N ILE A 8 -27.09 -8.45 5.36
CA ILE A 8 -26.51 -8.85 4.06
C ILE A 8 -25.47 -7.82 3.58
N LYS A 9 -25.71 -6.51 3.76
CA LYS A 9 -24.75 -5.43 3.38
C LYS A 9 -23.48 -5.39 4.25
N MET A 10 -23.58 -5.74 5.53
CA MET A 10 -22.42 -5.76 6.44
C MET A 10 -21.44 -6.90 6.10
N LEU A 11 -21.97 -8.00 5.56
CA LEU A 11 -21.20 -9.16 5.13
C LEU A 11 -20.21 -8.83 3.99
N ASP A 12 -20.56 -7.91 3.09
CA ASP A 12 -19.72 -7.55 1.94
C ASP A 12 -18.40 -6.88 2.33
N THR A 13 -18.40 -6.00 3.34
CA THR A 13 -17.17 -5.36 3.84
C THR A 13 -16.22 -6.39 4.45
N PHE A 14 -16.75 -7.35 5.23
CA PHE A 14 -15.95 -8.42 5.80
C PHE A 14 -15.40 -9.36 4.72
N ILE A 15 -16.22 -9.73 3.74
CA ILE A 15 -15.81 -10.56 2.59
C ILE A 15 -14.70 -9.87 1.81
N ILE A 16 -14.80 -8.56 1.54
CA ILE A 16 -13.77 -7.83 0.79
C ILE A 16 -12.46 -7.78 1.56
N ASN A 17 -12.49 -7.47 2.87
CA ASN A 17 -11.27 -7.48 3.68
C ASN A 17 -10.65 -8.88 3.76
N CYS A 18 -11.48 -9.94 3.82
CA CYS A 18 -11.02 -11.32 3.73
C CYS A 18 -10.37 -11.61 2.38
N LEU A 19 -10.99 -11.20 1.26
CA LEU A 19 -10.43 -11.35 -0.09
C LEU A 19 -9.10 -10.61 -0.23
N LEU A 20 -9.01 -9.37 0.24
CA LEU A 20 -7.78 -8.59 0.27
C LEU A 20 -6.68 -9.33 1.03
N SER A 21 -6.98 -9.83 2.23
CA SER A 21 -6.04 -10.60 3.05
C SER A 21 -5.59 -11.90 2.37
N CYS A 22 -6.53 -12.61 1.75
CA CYS A 22 -6.26 -13.84 0.99
C CYS A 22 -5.32 -13.56 -0.19
N TRP A 23 -5.58 -12.51 -0.97
CA TRP A 23 -4.71 -12.15 -2.09
C TRP A 23 -3.33 -11.71 -1.64
N ALA A 24 -3.23 -10.91 -0.57
CA ALA A 24 -1.95 -10.47 -0.02
C ALA A 24 -1.05 -11.65 0.39
N LYS A 25 -1.65 -12.71 0.94
CA LYS A 25 -0.96 -13.94 1.37
C LYS A 25 -0.77 -14.97 0.24
N SER A 26 -1.43 -14.78 -0.90
CA SER A 26 -1.39 -15.72 -2.01
C SER A 26 -0.01 -15.76 -2.68
N SER A 27 0.33 -16.92 -3.26
CA SER A 27 1.45 -17.12 -4.18
C SER A 27 1.07 -16.83 -5.65
N HIS A 28 -0.18 -16.42 -5.90
CA HIS A 28 -0.69 -16.19 -7.26
C HIS A 28 0.02 -15.03 -7.96
N LYS A 29 0.40 -15.23 -9.23
CA LYS A 29 1.17 -14.25 -10.03
C LYS A 29 0.47 -12.89 -10.17
N ASN A 30 -0.87 -12.91 -10.28
CA ASN A 30 -1.69 -11.71 -10.46
C ASN A 30 -2.30 -11.20 -9.14
N LYS A 31 -1.71 -11.51 -7.98
CA LYS A 31 -2.30 -11.13 -6.68
C LYS A 31 -2.43 -9.62 -6.48
N ALA A 32 -1.48 -8.83 -6.97
CA ALA A 32 -1.54 -7.37 -6.93
C ALA A 32 -2.78 -6.85 -7.68
N MET A 33 -2.98 -7.32 -8.91
CA MET A 33 -4.13 -6.98 -9.75
C MET A 33 -5.46 -7.38 -9.08
N ARG A 34 -5.55 -8.60 -8.55
CA ARG A 34 -6.78 -9.08 -7.87
C ARG A 34 -7.08 -8.32 -6.59
N ALA A 35 -6.05 -7.99 -5.79
CA ALA A 35 -6.21 -7.18 -4.59
C ALA A 35 -6.68 -5.76 -4.96
N HIS A 36 -6.11 -5.18 -6.02
CA HIS A 36 -6.54 -3.87 -6.52
C HIS A 36 -7.99 -3.88 -7.03
N GLU A 37 -8.39 -4.88 -7.82
CA GLU A 37 -9.78 -5.06 -8.28
C GLU A 37 -10.76 -5.13 -7.09
N ALA A 38 -10.39 -5.84 -6.02
CA ALA A 38 -11.22 -5.94 -4.82
C ALA A 38 -11.33 -4.58 -4.08
N LEU A 39 -10.24 -3.82 -4.01
CA LEU A 39 -10.25 -2.47 -3.42
C LEU A 39 -11.13 -1.51 -4.22
N GLN A 40 -11.02 -1.51 -5.56
CA GLN A 40 -11.85 -0.65 -6.40
C GLN A 40 -13.33 -0.98 -6.28
N LYS A 41 -13.69 -2.28 -6.27
CA LYS A 41 -15.07 -2.71 -5.98
C LYS A 41 -15.56 -2.22 -4.62
N PHE A 42 -14.71 -2.25 -3.59
CA PHE A 42 -15.08 -1.73 -2.27
C PHE A 42 -15.40 -0.24 -2.30
N ARG A 43 -14.58 0.54 -3.02
CA ARG A 43 -14.78 1.99 -3.20
C ARG A 43 -16.05 2.28 -3.98
N GLU A 44 -16.31 1.56 -5.07
CA GLU A 44 -17.52 1.71 -5.87
C GLU A 44 -18.77 1.44 -5.03
N GLN A 45 -18.75 0.36 -4.23
CA GLN A 45 -19.86 0.03 -3.35
C GLN A 45 -20.11 1.11 -2.29
N TYR A 46 -19.03 1.66 -1.70
CA TYR A 46 -19.16 2.77 -0.75
C TYR A 46 -19.73 4.03 -1.42
N LYS A 47 -19.21 4.42 -2.59
CA LYS A 47 -19.69 5.59 -3.36
C LYS A 47 -21.14 5.45 -3.78
N CYS A 48 -21.58 4.25 -4.16
CA CYS A 48 -22.97 3.98 -4.54
C CYS A 48 -23.92 3.83 -3.34
N GLY A 49 -23.44 3.99 -2.10
CA GLY A 49 -24.24 3.79 -0.89
C GLY A 49 -24.69 2.34 -0.66
N THR A 50 -24.07 1.38 -1.37
CA THR A 50 -24.34 -0.04 -1.16
C THR A 50 -23.61 -0.57 0.06
N SER A 51 -22.44 -0.01 0.41
CA SER A 51 -21.77 -0.23 1.69
C SER A 51 -21.88 1.00 2.60
N ASN A 52 -22.09 0.78 3.91
CA ASN A 52 -22.05 1.84 4.92
C ASN A 52 -20.61 2.20 5.32
N PHE A 53 -19.64 1.34 4.99
CA PHE A 53 -18.23 1.51 5.33
C PHE A 53 -17.39 1.51 4.07
N GLY A 54 -16.48 2.47 3.96
CA GLY A 54 -15.51 2.54 2.88
C GLY A 54 -14.24 1.75 3.20
N PRO A 55 -13.35 1.57 2.21
CA PRO A 55 -12.00 1.13 2.49
C PRO A 55 -11.30 2.12 3.41
N ASN A 56 -10.48 1.57 4.32
CA ASN A 56 -9.69 2.33 5.27
C ASN A 56 -8.19 2.06 5.05
N ILE A 57 -7.34 2.65 5.88
CA ILE A 57 -5.88 2.50 5.75
C ILE A 57 -5.42 1.04 5.74
N ILE A 58 -6.11 0.14 6.45
CA ILE A 58 -5.81 -1.30 6.46
C ILE A 58 -6.07 -1.92 5.08
N SER A 59 -7.17 -1.55 4.42
CA SER A 59 -7.49 -2.01 3.06
C SER A 59 -6.39 -1.60 2.07
N TYR A 60 -5.94 -0.33 2.12
CA TYR A 60 -4.85 0.17 1.28
C TYR A 60 -3.51 -0.53 1.58
N ASN A 61 -3.13 -0.63 2.85
CA ASN A 61 -1.90 -1.32 3.28
C ASN A 61 -1.91 -2.80 2.85
N THR A 62 -3.07 -3.44 2.84
CA THR A 62 -3.20 -4.84 2.38
C THR A 62 -2.91 -4.98 0.88
N VAL A 63 -3.41 -4.06 0.05
CA VAL A 63 -3.10 -4.06 -1.40
C VAL A 63 -1.63 -3.74 -1.65
N LEU A 64 -1.07 -2.74 -0.99
CA LEU A 64 0.37 -2.41 -1.08
C LEU A 64 1.23 -3.62 -0.71
N ASN A 65 0.85 -4.36 0.33
CA ASN A 65 1.54 -5.57 0.74
C ASN A 65 1.44 -6.68 -0.32
N ALA A 66 0.27 -6.84 -0.96
CA ALA A 66 0.11 -7.76 -2.09
C ALA A 66 1.05 -7.41 -3.25
N CYS A 67 1.19 -6.12 -3.58
CA CYS A 67 2.15 -5.64 -4.57
C CYS A 67 3.59 -5.96 -4.15
N ALA A 68 3.97 -5.61 -2.92
CA ALA A 68 5.33 -5.76 -2.40
C ALA A 68 5.85 -7.20 -2.42
N PHE A 69 4.95 -8.18 -2.28
CA PHE A 69 5.29 -9.59 -2.32
C PHE A 69 5.02 -10.26 -3.68
N THR A 70 4.75 -9.49 -4.73
CA THR A 70 4.57 -10.05 -6.08
C THR A 70 5.89 -10.61 -6.61
N ARG A 71 5.81 -11.82 -7.18
CA ARG A 71 6.92 -12.54 -7.79
C ARG A 71 6.54 -12.90 -9.22
N GLY A 72 7.52 -13.16 -10.07
CA GLY A 72 7.27 -13.58 -11.44
C GLY A 72 8.19 -12.87 -12.43
N SER A 73 7.70 -12.71 -13.66
CA SER A 73 8.44 -12.04 -14.73
C SER A 73 8.63 -10.56 -14.44
N MET A 74 9.52 -9.92 -15.22
CA MET A 74 9.68 -8.47 -15.18
C MET A 74 8.35 -7.75 -15.41
N GLU A 75 7.50 -8.28 -16.29
CA GLU A 75 6.17 -7.73 -16.56
C GLU A 75 5.26 -7.79 -15.32
N ASN A 76 5.25 -8.92 -14.60
CA ASN A 76 4.49 -9.03 -13.35
C ASN A 76 4.97 -8.02 -12.30
N LYS A 77 6.29 -7.79 -12.21
CA LYS A 77 6.86 -6.83 -11.27
C LYS A 77 6.55 -5.38 -11.65
N LYS A 78 6.65 -5.03 -12.94
CA LYS A 78 6.29 -3.70 -13.45
C LYS A 78 4.84 -3.38 -13.17
N GLU A 79 3.94 -4.32 -13.45
CA GLU A 79 2.52 -4.12 -13.21
C GLU A 79 2.20 -3.98 -11.72
N ALA A 80 2.79 -4.81 -10.86
CA ALA A 80 2.64 -4.67 -9.41
C ALA A 80 3.16 -3.33 -8.88
N LEU A 81 4.26 -2.81 -9.46
CA LEU A 81 4.81 -1.52 -9.08
C LEU A 81 3.89 -0.38 -9.50
N ARG A 82 3.35 -0.43 -10.73
CA ARG A 82 2.34 0.52 -11.23
C ARG A 82 1.13 0.59 -10.31
N ILE A 83 0.58 -0.58 -9.94
CA ILE A 83 -0.55 -0.68 -9.01
C ILE A 83 -0.19 -0.13 -7.63
N ALA A 84 1.02 -0.41 -7.11
CA ALA A 84 1.44 0.11 -5.81
C ALA A 84 1.43 1.65 -5.77
N PHE A 85 1.95 2.32 -6.80
CA PHE A 85 1.91 3.77 -6.90
C PHE A 85 0.50 4.33 -7.08
N GLU A 86 -0.35 3.65 -7.85
CA GLU A 86 -1.76 4.03 -8.02
C GLU A 86 -2.48 4.00 -6.67
N VAL A 87 -2.40 2.88 -5.95
CA VAL A 87 -3.01 2.69 -4.62
C VAL A 87 -2.47 3.66 -3.59
N PHE A 88 -1.16 3.91 -3.60
CA PHE A 88 -0.53 4.86 -2.68
C PHE A 88 -1.02 6.30 -2.93
N LYS A 89 -1.06 6.74 -4.19
CA LYS A 89 -1.58 8.07 -4.57
C LYS A 89 -3.08 8.20 -4.27
N GLU A 90 -3.85 7.13 -4.47
CA GLU A 90 -5.25 7.12 -4.08
C GLU A 90 -5.43 7.29 -2.57
N ALA A 91 -4.63 6.61 -1.75
CA ALA A 91 -4.67 6.75 -0.29
C ALA A 91 -4.35 8.20 0.15
N GLN A 92 -3.41 8.86 -0.53
CA GLN A 92 -3.05 10.27 -0.25
C GLN A 92 -4.14 11.29 -0.58
N THR A 93 -4.93 11.00 -1.61
CA THR A 93 -5.94 11.93 -2.14
C THR A 93 -7.34 11.64 -1.59
N TYR A 94 -7.48 10.61 -0.77
CA TYR A 94 -8.76 10.25 -0.19
C TYR A 94 -9.14 11.27 0.89
N SER A 95 -10.28 11.94 0.72
CA SER A 95 -10.71 13.08 1.53
C SER A 95 -11.27 12.72 2.91
N ASP A 96 -11.11 11.47 3.35
CA ASP A 96 -11.61 11.00 4.64
C ASP A 96 -10.52 11.19 5.70
N GLU A 97 -10.83 11.91 6.77
CA GLU A 97 -9.91 12.18 7.89
C GLU A 97 -9.40 10.89 8.56
N THR A 98 -10.13 9.78 8.42
CA THR A 98 -9.73 8.47 8.94
C THR A 98 -8.64 7.79 8.09
N LEU A 99 -8.28 8.35 6.93
CA LEU A 99 -7.32 7.81 5.96
C LEU A 99 -5.99 8.56 5.94
N LYS A 100 -5.55 9.05 7.10
CA LYS A 100 -4.19 9.57 7.27
C LYS A 100 -3.17 8.44 7.09
N LEU A 101 -2.19 8.65 6.21
CA LEU A 101 -1.09 7.71 6.03
C LEU A 101 -0.29 7.56 7.32
N ASP A 102 0.12 6.32 7.61
CA ASP A 102 0.95 5.99 8.76
C ASP A 102 2.32 5.46 8.36
N GLU A 103 3.18 5.25 9.35
CA GLU A 103 4.51 4.66 9.16
C GLU A 103 4.44 3.32 8.40
N LEU A 104 3.41 2.51 8.66
CA LEU A 104 3.24 1.21 8.03
C LEU A 104 2.97 1.36 6.53
N THR A 105 2.15 2.33 6.11
CA THR A 105 1.91 2.62 4.69
C THR A 105 3.21 2.98 3.98
N TYR A 106 3.97 3.92 4.54
CA TYR A 106 5.25 4.34 3.96
C TYR A 106 6.25 3.19 3.88
N SER A 107 6.42 2.43 4.97
CA SER A 107 7.31 1.26 5.00
C SER A 107 6.88 0.20 3.97
N THR A 108 5.58 -0.05 3.84
CA THR A 108 5.07 -1.05 2.87
C THR A 108 5.26 -0.60 1.43
N MET A 109 5.04 0.68 1.13
CA MET A 109 5.28 1.25 -0.20
C MET A 109 6.79 1.20 -0.55
N MET A 110 7.67 1.55 0.39
CA MET A 110 9.12 1.43 0.19
C MET A 110 9.53 -0.02 -0.04
N LYS A 111 8.96 -0.98 0.70
CA LYS A 111 9.16 -2.41 0.46
C LYS A 111 8.74 -2.84 -0.95
N ALA A 112 7.63 -2.29 -1.45
CA ALA A 112 7.22 -2.53 -2.83
C ALA A 112 8.28 -2.03 -3.83
N CYS A 113 8.79 -0.80 -3.65
CA CYS A 113 9.90 -0.29 -4.45
C CYS A 113 11.14 -1.19 -4.33
N THR A 114 11.47 -1.67 -3.12
CA THR A 114 12.63 -2.52 -2.89
C THR A 114 12.55 -3.85 -3.65
N ASN A 115 11.41 -4.53 -3.58
CA ASN A 115 11.27 -5.87 -4.15
C ASN A 115 10.99 -5.88 -5.66
N LEU A 116 10.41 -4.78 -6.18
CA LEU A 116 9.95 -4.69 -7.57
C LEU A 116 10.91 -3.92 -8.49
N SER A 117 11.87 -3.15 -7.93
CA SER A 117 12.95 -2.52 -8.69
C SER A 117 13.97 -3.55 -9.21
N GLN A 118 14.70 -3.17 -10.27
CA GLN A 118 15.76 -4.01 -10.86
C GLN A 118 17.13 -3.65 -10.31
N THR A 119 17.43 -2.35 -10.23
CA THR A 119 18.71 -1.84 -9.79
C THR A 119 18.58 -0.99 -8.54
N GLU A 120 19.68 -0.82 -7.81
CA GLU A 120 19.72 0.10 -6.68
C GLU A 120 19.45 1.55 -7.09
N LYS A 121 19.87 1.94 -8.30
CA LYS A 121 19.60 3.27 -8.85
C LYS A 121 18.10 3.49 -9.01
N ASP A 122 17.39 2.58 -9.66
CA ASP A 122 15.94 2.67 -9.82
C ASP A 122 15.25 2.70 -8.44
N ARG A 123 15.70 1.83 -7.53
CA ARG A 123 15.16 1.77 -6.16
C ARG A 123 15.30 3.10 -5.43
N MET A 124 16.45 3.75 -5.56
CA MET A 124 16.73 5.06 -4.98
C MET A 124 15.81 6.14 -5.56
N GLU A 125 15.67 6.19 -6.88
CA GLU A 125 14.79 7.15 -7.57
C GLU A 125 13.32 7.00 -7.14
N LEU A 126 12.87 5.77 -6.87
CA LEU A 126 11.52 5.50 -6.39
C LEU A 126 11.32 5.83 -4.91
N ILE A 127 12.28 5.46 -4.04
CA ILE A 127 12.13 5.59 -2.58
C ILE A 127 12.33 7.03 -2.10
N MET A 128 13.22 7.81 -2.71
CA MET A 128 13.53 9.17 -2.25
C MET A 128 12.32 10.11 -2.13
N PRO A 129 11.43 10.25 -3.14
CA PRO A 129 10.26 11.11 -3.00
C PRO A 129 9.31 10.62 -1.90
N ILE A 130 9.16 9.30 -1.74
CA ILE A 130 8.33 8.69 -0.70
C ILE A 130 8.92 8.96 0.69
N LEU A 131 10.24 8.85 0.84
CA LEU A 131 10.94 9.11 2.10
C LEU A 131 10.83 10.58 2.51
N LYS A 132 10.99 11.50 1.55
CA LYS A 132 10.80 12.93 1.80
C LYS A 132 9.39 13.22 2.31
N GLN A 133 8.38 12.61 1.68
CA GLN A 133 7.00 12.77 2.12
C GLN A 133 6.75 12.15 3.51
N CYS A 134 7.30 10.96 3.76
CA CYS A 134 7.26 10.32 5.08
C CYS A 134 7.89 11.19 6.18
N SER A 135 8.98 11.90 5.86
CA SER A 135 9.61 12.89 6.75
C SER A 135 8.67 14.03 7.09
N ASN A 136 8.07 14.65 6.06
CA ASN A 136 7.13 15.76 6.21
C ASN A 136 5.89 15.38 7.03
N ASP A 137 5.42 14.14 6.88
CA ASP A 137 4.28 13.61 7.62
C ASP A 137 4.64 13.17 9.06
N GLY A 138 5.92 13.29 9.46
CA GLY A 138 6.39 12.87 10.78
C GLY A 138 6.37 11.36 11.00
N CYS A 139 6.38 10.56 9.93
CA CYS A 139 6.16 9.11 9.96
C CYS A 139 7.47 8.29 9.92
N ILE A 140 8.63 8.89 10.17
CA ILE A 140 9.92 8.18 10.20
C ILE A 140 10.11 7.46 11.55
N GLY A 141 9.64 6.21 11.62
CA GLY A 141 9.87 5.32 12.76
C GLY A 141 10.82 4.15 12.47
N ASN A 142 10.69 3.09 13.27
CA ASN A 142 11.55 1.90 13.22
C ASN A 142 11.31 1.00 11.98
N LEU A 143 10.09 0.94 11.46
CA LEU A 143 9.75 0.18 10.26
C LEU A 143 10.37 0.80 9.01
N VAL A 144 10.28 2.12 8.89
CA VAL A 144 10.91 2.88 7.79
C VAL A 144 12.43 2.71 7.83
N ARG A 145 13.04 2.83 9.02
CA ARG A 145 14.49 2.60 9.21
C ARG A 145 14.91 1.19 8.75
N LYS A 146 14.22 0.16 9.23
CA LYS A 146 14.50 -1.23 8.83
C LYS A 146 14.35 -1.45 7.34
N GLU A 147 13.37 -0.81 6.70
CA GLU A 147 13.17 -0.93 5.26
C GLU A 147 14.28 -0.25 4.46
N LEU A 148 14.74 0.92 4.89
CA LEU A 148 15.88 1.60 4.27
C LEU A 148 17.20 0.83 4.44
N ASP A 149 17.42 0.26 5.62
CA ASP A 149 18.57 -0.61 5.90
C ASP A 149 18.59 -1.82 4.94
N PHE A 150 17.42 -2.41 4.70
CA PHE A 150 17.25 -3.52 3.76
C PHE A 150 17.43 -3.07 2.30
N ALA A 151 16.95 -1.88 1.94
CA ALA A 151 17.02 -1.35 0.59
C ALA A 151 18.44 -0.90 0.18
N PHE A 152 19.24 -0.35 1.11
CA PHE A 152 20.46 0.39 0.75
C PHE A 152 21.68 0.15 1.65
N SER A 153 21.59 -0.71 2.67
CA SER A 153 22.50 -0.84 3.83
C SER A 153 22.20 0.12 4.99
N LYS A 154 22.64 -0.24 6.20
CA LYS A 154 22.44 0.55 7.43
C LYS A 154 23.06 1.94 7.37
N GLU A 155 24.28 2.03 6.84
CA GLU A 155 25.01 3.31 6.75
C GLU A 155 24.31 4.26 5.78
N LYS A 156 23.98 3.76 4.58
CA LYS A 156 23.27 4.56 3.58
C LYS A 156 21.85 4.91 4.04
N GLY A 157 21.10 3.97 4.61
CA GLY A 157 19.76 4.22 5.16
C GLY A 157 19.74 5.34 6.19
N LYS A 158 20.73 5.37 7.11
CA LYS A 158 20.91 6.45 8.07
C LYS A 158 21.17 7.81 7.38
N LEU A 159 22.09 7.85 6.42
CA LEU A 159 22.41 9.08 5.67
C LEU A 159 21.17 9.63 4.94
N LEU A 160 20.35 8.77 4.34
CA LEU A 160 19.12 9.18 3.68
C LEU A 160 18.13 9.84 4.65
N ILE A 161 17.94 9.26 5.83
CA ILE A 161 17.07 9.84 6.86
C ILE A 161 17.62 11.18 7.35
N ASP A 162 18.92 11.27 7.59
CA ASP A 162 19.53 12.51 8.10
C ASP A 162 19.41 13.64 7.07
N SER A 163 19.62 13.36 5.78
CA SER A 163 19.40 14.35 4.71
C SER A 163 17.95 14.85 4.58
N CYS A 164 16.96 14.12 5.13
CA CYS A 164 15.56 14.56 5.12
C CYS A 164 15.24 15.56 6.25
N LYS A 165 16.13 15.73 7.23
CA LYS A 165 15.97 16.70 8.33
C LYS A 165 16.49 18.10 7.97
N ASP A 166 17.28 18.19 6.89
CA ASP A 166 17.94 19.41 6.44
C ASP A 166 17.07 20.25 5.47
N PHE A 167 15.79 19.91 5.33
CA PHE A 167 14.80 20.60 4.48
C PHE A 167 13.70 21.24 5.31
#